data_AF-A0A117NV70-F1
#
_entry.id   AF-A0A117NV70-F1
#
_cell.length_a   1.000
_cell.length_b   1.000
_cell.length_c   1.000
_cell.angle_alpha   90.00
_cell.angle_beta   90.00
_cell.angle_gamma   90.00
#
_symmetry.space_group_name_H-M   'P 1'
#
loop_
_entity.id
_entity.type
_entity.pdbx_description
1 polymer ?
#
loop_
_entity_poly.entity_id
_entity_poly.type
_entity_poly.pdbx_seq_one_letter_code
_entity_poly.pdbx_strand_id
1 'polypeptide(L)'
;MRLAELSERSGVPIATIKYYLREGLLTPGRQINARTAEYDEDHLRRLRLVRAMIQVGRVPVATVREVLGHVDDDSLPRTIRLGAALWALPQVPEPDEEDEYVRGAHEVADQLLESLGWSNAQALVTISPSYRSLVVAMAALRRLGYDWDPQLLLAYARLMHGAAVLDLDFVETHASEAEKVETAVLGAILVEPMLQALHRLAQEEESARRYGFGDQE
;
A
#
# COMPACT_ATOMS: atom_id res chain seq x y z
N MET A 1 -6.50 -15.27 -25.33
CA MET A 1 -7.94 -14.95 -25.13
C MET A 1 -8.39 -13.78 -26.01
N ARG A 2 -9.66 -13.77 -26.43
CA ARG A 2 -10.27 -12.63 -27.16
C ARG A 2 -10.83 -11.58 -26.19
N LEU A 3 -11.17 -10.38 -26.68
CA LEU A 3 -11.69 -9.29 -25.83
C LEU A 3 -12.96 -9.66 -25.05
N ALA A 4 -13.87 -10.44 -25.66
CA ALA A 4 -15.08 -10.91 -24.99
C ALA A 4 -14.76 -11.87 -23.83
N GLU A 5 -13.86 -12.83 -24.06
CA GLU A 5 -13.39 -13.77 -23.05
C GLU A 5 -12.62 -13.05 -21.93
N LEU A 6 -11.80 -12.05 -22.26
CA LEU A 6 -11.12 -11.20 -21.28
C LEU A 6 -12.15 -10.45 -20.41
N SER A 7 -13.22 -9.93 -21.01
CA SER A 7 -14.30 -9.25 -20.29
C SER A 7 -15.03 -10.20 -19.34
N GLU A 8 -15.37 -11.40 -19.79
CA GLU A 8 -16.02 -12.42 -18.98
C GLU A 8 -15.14 -12.87 -17.80
N ARG A 9 -13.89 -13.25 -18.06
CA ARG A 9 -12.96 -13.74 -17.04
C ARG A 9 -12.50 -12.67 -16.05
N SER A 10 -12.42 -11.42 -16.50
CA SER A 10 -12.09 -10.30 -15.63
C SER A 10 -13.31 -9.77 -14.88
N GLY A 11 -14.53 -9.98 -15.38
CA GLY A 11 -15.75 -9.30 -14.90
C GLY A 11 -15.76 -7.80 -15.22
N VAL A 12 -14.88 -7.31 -16.10
CA VAL A 12 -14.81 -5.90 -16.49
C VAL A 12 -15.54 -5.73 -17.84
N PRO A 13 -16.52 -4.81 -17.95
CA PRO A 13 -17.23 -4.59 -19.21
C PRO A 13 -16.29 -4.19 -20.35
N ILE A 14 -16.56 -4.65 -21.57
CA ILE A 14 -15.74 -4.35 -22.77
C ILE A 14 -15.52 -2.84 -22.94
N ALA A 15 -16.54 -2.01 -22.68
CA ALA A 15 -16.41 -0.56 -22.77
C ALA A 15 -15.37 0.00 -21.80
N THR A 16 -15.33 -0.54 -20.57
CA THR A 16 -14.36 -0.19 -19.53
C THR A 16 -12.96 -0.69 -19.88
N ILE A 17 -12.83 -1.91 -20.43
CA ILE A 17 -11.52 -2.41 -20.93
C ILE A 17 -10.99 -1.47 -22.03
N LYS A 18 -11.85 -1.07 -22.98
CA LYS A 18 -11.46 -0.11 -24.03
C LYS A 18 -11.10 1.27 -23.44
N TYR A 19 -11.77 1.69 -22.37
CA TYR A 19 -11.40 2.89 -21.65
C TYR A 19 -10.01 2.75 -21.02
N TYR A 20 -9.72 1.66 -20.31
CA TYR A 20 -8.40 1.42 -19.72
C TYR A 20 -7.28 1.34 -20.74
N LEU A 21 -7.52 0.75 -21.92
CA LEU A 21 -6.58 0.78 -23.04
C LEU A 21 -6.28 2.22 -23.53
N ARG A 22 -7.30 3.08 -23.61
CA ARG A 22 -7.11 4.49 -24.01
C ARG A 22 -6.38 5.31 -22.95
N GLU A 23 -6.68 5.02 -21.69
CA GLU A 23 -6.05 5.68 -20.55
C GLU A 23 -4.66 5.12 -20.22
N GLY A 24 -4.16 4.11 -20.95
CA GLY A 24 -2.83 3.53 -20.74
C GLY A 24 -2.70 2.66 -19.48
N LEU A 25 -3.81 2.23 -18.87
CA LEU A 25 -3.81 1.36 -17.69
C LEU A 25 -3.67 -0.13 -18.03
N LEU A 26 -3.91 -0.46 -19.30
CA LEU A 26 -3.77 -1.79 -19.85
C LEU A 26 -2.97 -1.68 -21.15
N THR A 27 -2.00 -2.57 -21.33
CA THR A 27 -1.23 -2.65 -22.58
C THR A 27 -2.12 -3.11 -23.74
N PRO A 28 -1.85 -2.68 -24.99
CA PRO A 28 -2.56 -3.19 -26.14
C PRO A 28 -2.31 -4.68 -26.33
N GLY A 29 -3.37 -5.45 -26.55
CA GLY A 29 -3.25 -6.85 -26.94
C GLY A 29 -2.52 -7.02 -28.27
N ARG A 30 -1.91 -8.18 -28.46
CA ARG A 30 -1.17 -8.54 -29.67
C ARG A 30 -2.13 -8.55 -30.88
N GLN A 31 -1.89 -7.67 -31.86
CA GLN A 31 -2.73 -7.64 -33.05
C GLN A 31 -2.56 -8.92 -33.88
N ILE A 32 -3.67 -9.57 -34.20
CA ILE A 32 -3.72 -10.73 -35.11
C ILE A 32 -4.17 -10.28 -36.50
N ASN A 33 -5.09 -9.32 -36.58
CA ASN A 33 -5.50 -8.66 -37.82
C ASN A 33 -6.04 -7.26 -37.51
N ALA A 34 -6.44 -6.51 -38.55
CA ALA A 34 -6.91 -5.13 -38.45
C ALA A 34 -8.09 -4.90 -37.48
N ARG A 35 -8.85 -5.93 -37.12
CA ARG A 35 -10.01 -5.85 -36.21
C ARG A 35 -9.87 -6.67 -34.94
N THR A 36 -8.81 -7.46 -34.80
CA THR A 36 -8.74 -8.47 -33.74
C THR A 36 -7.37 -8.49 -33.08
N ALA A 37 -7.40 -8.33 -31.75
CA ALA A 37 -6.25 -8.54 -30.89
C ALA A 37 -6.43 -9.84 -30.08
N GLU A 38 -5.32 -10.34 -29.57
CA GLU A 38 -5.23 -11.39 -28.58
C GLU A 38 -4.65 -10.84 -27.28
N TYR A 39 -5.24 -11.27 -26.19
CA TYR A 39 -4.84 -10.93 -24.82
C TYR A 39 -4.38 -12.22 -24.12
N ASP A 40 -3.53 -12.09 -23.13
CA ASP A 40 -2.98 -13.20 -22.34
C ASP A 40 -3.38 -13.06 -20.85
N GLU A 41 -2.85 -13.95 -20.02
CA GLU A 41 -3.10 -13.93 -18.57
C GLU A 41 -2.56 -12.68 -17.89
N ASP A 42 -1.51 -12.05 -18.44
CA ASP A 42 -0.92 -10.83 -17.91
C ASP A 42 -1.92 -9.67 -18.04
N HIS A 43 -2.62 -9.59 -19.18
CA HIS A 43 -3.72 -8.62 -19.34
C HIS A 43 -4.86 -8.86 -18.34
N LEU A 44 -5.17 -10.12 -18.03
CA LEU A 44 -6.20 -10.47 -17.05
C LEU A 44 -5.78 -10.07 -15.63
N ARG A 45 -4.52 -10.34 -15.24
CA ARG A 45 -3.97 -9.93 -13.94
C ARG A 45 -3.91 -8.41 -13.82
N ARG A 46 -3.43 -7.71 -14.84
CA ARG A 46 -3.41 -6.25 -14.89
C ARG A 46 -4.80 -5.63 -14.72
N LEU A 47 -5.83 -6.19 -15.37
CA LEU A 47 -7.21 -5.73 -15.19
C LEU A 47 -7.72 -5.93 -13.76
N ARG A 48 -7.37 -7.04 -13.10
CA ARG A 48 -7.73 -7.29 -11.70
C ARG A 48 -7.05 -6.29 -10.77
N LEU A 49 -5.76 -6.01 -11.01
CA LEU A 49 -4.99 -4.99 -10.29
C LEU A 49 -5.64 -3.61 -10.42
N VAL A 50 -5.85 -3.13 -11.65
CA VAL A 50 -6.51 -1.84 -11.91
C VAL A 50 -7.85 -1.73 -11.19
N ARG A 51 -8.66 -2.80 -11.24
CA ARG A 51 -9.96 -2.82 -10.59
C ARG A 51 -9.85 -2.74 -9.06
N ALA A 52 -8.93 -3.48 -8.46
CA ALA A 52 -8.72 -3.44 -7.02
C ALA A 52 -8.31 -2.04 -6.55
N MET A 53 -7.38 -1.38 -7.26
CA MET A 53 -6.97 -0.01 -6.94
C MET A 53 -8.15 0.98 -6.99
N ILE A 54 -8.96 0.92 -8.06
CA ILE A 54 -10.07 1.87 -8.25
C ILE A 54 -11.26 1.57 -7.32
N GLN A 55 -11.67 0.30 -7.22
CA GLN A 55 -12.91 -0.06 -6.52
C GLN A 55 -12.72 -0.22 -5.02
N VAL A 56 -11.63 -0.85 -4.60
CA VAL A 56 -11.34 -1.11 -3.17
C VAL A 56 -10.49 0.02 -2.61
N GLY A 57 -9.36 0.31 -3.27
CA GLY A 57 -8.43 1.37 -2.84
C GLY A 57 -8.95 2.79 -3.05
N ARG A 58 -10.06 2.97 -3.79
CA ARG A 58 -10.61 4.29 -4.16
C ARG A 58 -9.58 5.22 -4.82
N VAL A 59 -8.57 4.63 -5.47
CA VAL A 59 -7.47 5.37 -6.09
C VAL A 59 -7.97 6.01 -7.40
N PRO A 60 -7.76 7.33 -7.60
CA PRO A 60 -8.11 7.99 -8.85
C PRO A 60 -7.40 7.39 -10.05
N VAL A 61 -8.06 7.34 -11.21
CA VAL A 61 -7.51 6.74 -12.44
C VAL A 61 -6.14 7.31 -12.83
N ALA A 62 -5.94 8.63 -12.65
CA ALA A 62 -4.66 9.27 -12.93
C ALA A 62 -3.53 8.73 -12.05
N THR A 63 -3.79 8.55 -10.75
CA THR A 63 -2.86 7.95 -9.79
C THR A 63 -2.61 6.48 -10.10
N VAL A 64 -3.63 5.71 -10.49
CA VAL A 64 -3.45 4.31 -10.91
C VAL A 64 -2.50 4.22 -12.10
N ARG A 65 -2.59 5.14 -13.07
CA ARG A 65 -1.66 5.18 -14.22
C ARG A 65 -0.22 5.44 -13.76
N GLU A 66 -0.01 6.36 -12.83
CA GLU A 66 1.32 6.68 -12.28
C GLU A 66 1.92 5.46 -11.56
N VAL A 67 1.13 4.83 -10.69
CA VAL A 67 1.50 3.58 -9.99
C VAL A 67 1.92 2.51 -10.99
N LEU A 68 1.12 2.26 -12.02
CA LEU A 68 1.45 1.26 -13.04
C LEU A 68 2.70 1.63 -13.85
N GLY A 69 2.92 2.93 -14.10
CA GLY A 69 4.13 3.41 -14.75
C GLY A 69 5.40 3.06 -13.96
N HIS A 70 5.35 3.14 -12.63
CA HIS A 70 6.47 2.70 -11.78
C HIS A 70 6.61 1.18 -11.70
N VAL A 71 5.50 0.44 -11.71
CA VAL A 71 5.50 -1.03 -11.74
C VAL A 71 6.15 -1.56 -13.03
N ASP A 72 5.85 -0.92 -14.16
CA ASP A 72 6.32 -1.33 -15.48
C ASP A 72 7.72 -0.79 -15.84
N ASP A 73 8.37 -0.03 -14.94
CA ASP A 73 9.69 0.54 -15.18
C ASP A 73 10.80 -0.51 -14.99
N ASP A 74 11.06 -1.32 -16.01
CA ASP A 74 12.11 -2.34 -16.01
C ASP A 74 13.55 -1.78 -15.91
N SER A 75 13.74 -0.46 -15.92
CA SER A 75 15.05 0.15 -15.69
C SER A 75 15.45 0.25 -14.21
N LEU A 76 14.49 0.07 -13.28
CA LEU A 76 14.69 0.24 -11.85
C LEU A 76 14.69 -1.10 -11.09
N PRO A 77 15.50 -1.25 -10.02
CA PRO A 77 15.40 -2.38 -9.11
C PRO A 77 14.00 -2.49 -8.48
N ARG A 78 13.52 -3.72 -8.24
CA ARG A 78 12.19 -4.01 -7.67
C ARG A 78 11.85 -3.20 -6.41
N THR A 79 12.82 -3.06 -5.50
CA THR A 79 12.66 -2.31 -4.25
C THR A 79 12.31 -0.84 -4.49
N ILE A 80 12.92 -0.23 -5.52
CA ILE A 80 12.65 1.15 -5.91
C ILE A 80 11.29 1.27 -6.58
N ARG A 81 10.93 0.33 -7.47
CA ARG A 81 9.60 0.31 -8.12
C ARG A 81 8.47 0.22 -7.12
N LEU A 82 8.61 -0.66 -6.13
CA LEU A 82 7.62 -0.82 -5.07
C LEU A 82 7.54 0.47 -4.22
N GLY A 83 8.68 1.04 -3.82
CA GLY A 83 8.70 2.31 -3.09
C GLY A 83 7.99 3.44 -3.86
N ALA A 84 8.35 3.64 -5.13
CA ALA A 84 7.75 4.67 -5.98
C ALA A 84 6.24 4.46 -6.20
N ALA A 85 5.81 3.21 -6.42
CA ALA A 85 4.40 2.85 -6.53
C ALA A 85 3.61 3.19 -5.26
N LEU A 86 4.18 2.94 -4.07
CA LEU A 86 3.56 3.30 -2.80
C LEU A 86 3.53 4.81 -2.57
N TRP A 87 4.56 5.53 -3.01
CA TRP A 87 4.65 6.99 -2.85
C TRP A 87 3.66 7.75 -3.74
N ALA A 88 3.27 7.17 -4.88
CA ALA A 88 2.24 7.74 -5.75
C ALA A 88 0.83 7.72 -5.12
N LEU A 89 0.59 6.92 -4.07
CA LEU A 89 -0.69 6.92 -3.35
C LEU A 89 -0.92 8.26 -2.60
N PRO A 90 -2.15 8.60 -2.20
CA PRO A 90 -2.42 9.82 -1.44
C PRO A 90 -1.57 9.89 -0.16
N GLN A 91 -0.86 10.99 0.03
CA GLN A 91 0.05 11.19 1.16
C GLN A 91 -0.43 12.26 2.13
N VAL A 92 0.06 12.20 3.37
CA VAL A 92 -0.09 13.30 4.34
C VAL A 92 0.64 14.56 3.84
N PRO A 93 0.13 15.77 4.17
CA PRO A 93 0.85 17.03 3.88
C PRO A 93 2.24 17.08 4.52
N GLU A 94 3.12 17.90 3.95
CA GLU A 94 4.42 18.21 4.59
C GLU A 94 4.18 18.88 5.95
N PRO A 95 4.88 18.44 7.02
CA PRO A 95 4.82 19.10 8.31
C PRO A 95 5.55 20.45 8.27
N ASP A 96 5.26 21.29 9.26
CA ASP A 96 6.08 22.46 9.54
C ASP A 96 7.34 22.01 10.30
N GLU A 97 8.49 22.01 9.62
CA GLU A 97 9.77 21.59 10.19
C GLU A 97 10.28 22.50 11.32
N GLU A 98 9.73 23.72 11.45
CA GLU A 98 10.08 24.63 12.55
C GLU A 98 9.34 24.29 13.86
N ASP A 99 8.24 23.55 13.77
CA ASP A 99 7.41 23.12 14.89
C ASP A 99 8.20 22.22 15.88
N GLU A 100 8.13 22.55 17.18
CA GLU A 100 8.85 21.83 18.23
C GLU A 100 8.39 20.38 18.42
N TYR A 101 7.10 20.10 18.20
CA TYR A 101 6.53 18.75 18.29
C TYR A 101 6.98 17.90 17.11
N VAL A 102 7.12 18.51 15.92
CA VAL A 102 7.65 17.83 14.72
C VAL A 102 9.12 17.48 14.92
N ARG A 103 9.96 18.44 15.35
CA ARG A 103 11.37 18.17 15.66
C ARG A 103 11.54 17.08 16.71
N GLY A 104 10.78 17.14 17.81
CA GLY A 104 10.81 16.09 18.83
C GLY A 104 10.33 14.73 18.31
N ALA A 105 9.36 14.69 17.38
CA ALA A 105 8.91 13.45 16.76
C ALA A 105 9.97 12.82 15.84
N HIS A 106 10.74 13.64 15.11
CA HIS A 106 11.90 13.15 14.34
C HIS A 106 12.92 12.44 15.24
N GLU A 107 13.32 13.07 16.33
CA GLU A 107 14.30 12.49 17.27
C GLU A 107 13.88 11.11 17.77
N VAL A 108 12.60 10.95 18.14
CA VAL A 108 12.08 9.66 18.62
C VAL A 108 11.93 8.65 17.48
N ALA A 109 11.48 9.08 16.29
CA ALA A 109 11.37 8.20 15.13
C ALA A 109 12.74 7.65 14.70
N ASP A 110 13.79 8.49 14.70
CA ASP A 110 15.14 8.08 14.33
C ASP A 110 15.72 7.05 15.30
N GLN A 111 15.55 7.28 16.61
CA GLN A 111 15.95 6.35 17.66
C GLN A 111 15.19 5.02 17.56
N LEU A 112 13.91 5.06 17.19
CA LEU A 112 13.10 3.86 16.96
C LEU A 112 13.64 3.05 15.79
N LEU A 113 13.93 3.69 14.65
CA LEU A 113 14.51 3.03 13.48
C LEU A 113 15.89 2.42 13.79
N GLU A 114 16.73 3.13 14.55
CA GLU A 114 18.03 2.63 14.99
C GLU A 114 17.89 1.40 15.88
N SER A 115 17.00 1.47 16.88
CA SER A 115 16.74 0.36 17.81
C SER A 115 16.21 -0.90 17.13
N LEU A 116 15.51 -0.74 16.01
CA LEU A 116 14.97 -1.83 15.19
C LEU A 116 15.98 -2.33 14.13
N GLY A 117 17.08 -1.62 13.90
CA GLY A 117 18.03 -1.93 12.83
C GLY A 117 17.47 -1.71 11.42
N TRP A 118 16.48 -0.82 11.26
CA TRP A 118 15.83 -0.55 9.96
C TRP A 118 16.66 0.42 9.09
N SER A 119 17.88 0.01 8.75
CA SER A 119 18.85 0.85 8.01
C SER A 119 18.34 1.32 6.64
N ASN A 120 17.56 0.51 5.94
CA ASN A 120 16.95 0.90 4.67
C ASN A 120 15.92 2.02 4.85
N ALA A 121 15.16 2.01 5.95
CA ALA A 121 14.21 3.07 6.25
C ALA A 121 14.95 4.36 6.64
N GLN A 122 16.03 4.24 7.43
CA GLN A 122 16.90 5.37 7.78
C GLN A 122 17.50 6.05 6.54
N ALA A 123 17.90 5.28 5.54
CA ALA A 123 18.44 5.82 4.29
C ALA A 123 17.40 6.58 3.45
N LEU A 124 16.10 6.44 3.74
CA LEU A 124 14.99 6.98 2.95
C LEU A 124 14.18 8.05 3.69
N VAL A 125 14.55 8.45 4.91
CA VAL A 125 13.75 9.38 5.74
C VAL A 125 13.40 10.70 5.06
N THR A 126 14.27 11.20 4.18
CA THR A 126 14.08 12.47 3.46
C THR A 126 13.04 12.41 2.35
N ILE A 127 12.70 11.22 1.87
CA ILE A 127 11.78 11.03 0.72
C ILE A 127 10.61 10.10 1.03
N SER A 128 10.66 9.38 2.16
CA SER A 128 9.65 8.40 2.55
C SER A 128 8.39 9.06 3.14
N PRO A 129 7.24 8.99 2.45
CA PRO A 129 5.98 9.50 2.98
C PRO A 129 5.48 8.71 4.19
N SER A 130 5.88 7.44 4.32
CA SER A 130 5.57 6.60 5.48
C SER A 130 6.31 7.08 6.73
N TYR A 131 7.58 7.46 6.60
CA TYR A 131 8.35 8.08 7.69
C TYR A 131 7.71 9.42 8.10
N ARG A 132 7.38 10.26 7.11
CA ARG A 132 6.66 11.52 7.35
C ARG A 132 5.34 11.30 8.09
N SER A 133 4.53 10.32 7.67
CA SER A 133 3.26 9.98 8.33
C SER A 133 3.46 9.57 9.79
N LEU A 134 4.51 8.81 10.09
CA LEU A 134 4.87 8.45 11.46
C LEU A 134 5.21 9.69 12.30
N VAL A 135 6.07 10.58 11.78
CA VAL A 135 6.46 11.83 12.45
C VAL A 135 5.24 12.71 12.72
N VAL A 136 4.37 12.91 11.73
CA VAL A 136 3.14 13.72 11.86
C VAL A 136 2.22 13.15 12.95
N ALA A 137 2.02 11.83 12.97
CA ALA A 137 1.18 11.18 13.97
C ALA A 137 1.76 11.30 15.39
N MET A 138 3.07 11.11 15.53
CA MET A 138 3.77 11.26 16.81
C MET A 138 3.76 12.70 17.31
N ALA A 139 3.99 13.68 16.43
CA ALA A 139 3.89 15.10 16.77
C ALA A 139 2.49 15.47 17.24
N ALA A 140 1.44 14.95 16.58
CA ALA A 140 0.05 15.17 16.98
C ALA A 140 -0.27 14.60 18.37
N LEU A 141 0.19 13.38 18.67
CA LEU A 141 0.03 12.77 20.00
C LEU A 141 0.74 13.60 21.09
N ARG A 142 1.98 14.02 20.83
CA ARG A 142 2.76 14.86 21.76
C ARG A 142 2.08 16.21 22.02
N ARG A 143 1.55 16.84 20.97
CA ARG A 143 0.81 18.11 21.09
C ARG A 143 -0.45 17.99 21.96
N LEU A 144 -1.06 16.80 21.99
CA LEU A 144 -2.21 16.49 22.85
C LEU A 144 -1.80 16.09 24.28
N GLY A 145 -0.50 16.11 24.61
CA GLY A 145 0.03 15.73 25.92
C GLY A 145 0.20 14.22 26.11
N TYR A 146 0.11 13.42 25.05
CA TYR A 146 0.39 11.98 25.09
C TYR A 146 1.85 11.72 24.72
N ASP A 147 2.70 11.59 25.75
CA ASP A 147 4.06 11.09 25.59
C ASP A 147 4.06 9.56 25.61
N TRP A 148 4.01 8.95 24.44
CA TRP A 148 4.15 7.50 24.32
C TRP A 148 5.55 7.06 24.73
N ASP A 149 5.62 6.11 25.66
CA ASP A 149 6.87 5.48 26.07
C ASP A 149 7.60 4.87 24.86
N PRO A 150 8.90 5.16 24.65
CA PRO A 150 9.70 4.54 23.61
C PRO A 150 9.63 3.01 23.59
N GLN A 151 9.52 2.34 24.75
CA GLN A 151 9.37 0.88 24.80
C GLN A 151 8.03 0.40 24.25
N LEU A 152 6.97 1.19 24.45
CA LEU A 152 5.65 0.91 23.87
C LEU A 152 5.71 1.05 22.35
N LEU A 153 6.32 2.12 21.83
CA LEU A 153 6.51 2.31 20.39
C LEU A 153 7.32 1.16 19.77
N LEU A 154 8.39 0.74 20.43
CA LEU A 154 9.21 -0.39 20.00
C LEU A 154 8.41 -1.71 19.94
N ALA A 155 7.54 -1.95 20.93
CA ALA A 155 6.67 -3.12 20.94
C ALA A 155 5.69 -3.12 19.75
N TYR A 156 5.03 -1.98 19.48
CA TYR A 156 4.17 -1.84 18.31
C TYR A 156 4.93 -2.02 17.00
N ALA A 157 6.12 -1.43 16.88
CA ALA A 157 6.94 -1.54 15.67
C ALA A 157 7.37 -2.99 15.39
N ARG A 158 7.66 -3.78 16.43
CA ARG A 158 7.94 -5.22 16.28
C ARG A 158 6.73 -6.03 15.79
N LEU A 159 5.52 -5.69 16.26
CA LEU A 159 4.30 -6.31 15.73
C LEU A 159 4.11 -5.97 14.25
N MET A 160 4.35 -4.72 13.86
CA MET A 160 4.28 -4.29 12.46
C MET A 160 5.37 -4.92 11.60
N HIS A 161 6.56 -5.17 12.16
CA HIS A 161 7.59 -5.96 11.47
C HIS A 161 7.10 -7.38 11.15
N GLY A 162 6.47 -8.05 12.13
CA GLY A 162 5.90 -9.37 11.92
C GLY A 162 4.80 -9.39 10.85
N ALA A 163 3.93 -8.38 10.82
CA ALA A 163 2.93 -8.22 9.77
C ALA A 163 3.60 -8.06 8.39
N ALA A 164 4.60 -7.17 8.28
CA ALA A 164 5.33 -6.95 7.03
C ALA A 164 6.04 -8.22 6.52
N VAL A 165 6.55 -9.06 7.42
CA VAL A 165 7.13 -10.37 7.03
C VAL A 165 6.06 -11.27 6.42
N LEU A 166 4.88 -11.38 7.03
CA LEU A 166 3.77 -12.18 6.48
C LEU A 166 3.32 -11.66 5.10
N ASP A 167 3.27 -10.34 4.93
CA ASP A 167 2.90 -9.70 3.68
C ASP A 167 3.90 -10.03 2.57
N LEU A 168 5.20 -9.93 2.86
CA LEU A 168 6.25 -10.23 1.88
C LEU A 168 6.39 -11.73 1.62
N ASP A 169 6.21 -12.59 2.63
CA ASP A 169 6.16 -14.04 2.44
C ASP A 169 5.02 -14.44 1.49
N PHE A 170 3.85 -13.79 1.61
CA PHE A 170 2.75 -13.98 0.68
C PHE A 170 3.11 -13.54 -0.74
N VAL A 171 3.78 -12.39 -0.91
CA VAL A 171 4.29 -11.95 -2.22
C VAL A 171 5.21 -13.00 -2.82
N GLU A 172 6.15 -13.54 -2.05
CA GLU A 172 7.14 -14.53 -2.51
C GLU A 172 6.52 -15.88 -2.94
N THR A 173 5.25 -16.16 -2.61
CA THR A 173 4.55 -17.36 -3.12
C THR A 173 4.26 -17.32 -4.63
N HIS A 174 4.39 -16.16 -5.27
CA HIS A 174 4.10 -15.99 -6.70
C HIS A 174 5.32 -16.32 -7.57
N ALA A 175 5.07 -16.95 -8.72
CA ALA A 175 6.11 -17.57 -9.53
C ALA A 175 6.94 -16.56 -10.34
N SER A 176 6.33 -15.47 -10.80
CA SER A 176 6.98 -14.47 -11.65
C SER A 176 7.22 -13.14 -10.93
N GLU A 177 8.30 -12.46 -11.30
CA GLU A 177 8.62 -11.13 -10.75
C GLU A 177 7.53 -10.09 -11.03
N ALA A 178 6.89 -10.17 -12.19
CA ALA A 178 5.75 -9.31 -12.52
C ALA A 178 4.58 -9.53 -11.55
N GLU A 179 4.21 -10.79 -11.28
CA GLU A 179 3.16 -11.12 -10.31
C GLU A 179 3.52 -10.68 -8.90
N LYS A 180 4.80 -10.78 -8.50
CA LYS A 180 5.25 -10.30 -7.18
C LYS A 180 5.07 -8.79 -7.03
N VAL A 181 5.45 -7.99 -8.04
CA VAL A 181 5.27 -6.54 -7.99
C VAL A 181 3.78 -6.17 -7.94
N GLU A 182 2.97 -6.77 -8.80
CA GLU A 182 1.51 -6.53 -8.81
C GLU A 182 0.86 -6.93 -7.47
N THR A 183 1.30 -8.05 -6.88
CA THR A 183 0.81 -8.53 -5.58
C THR A 183 1.23 -7.61 -4.44
N ALA A 184 2.45 -7.09 -4.45
CA ALA A 184 2.91 -6.15 -3.43
C ALA A 184 2.10 -4.84 -3.45
N VAL A 185 1.79 -4.31 -4.64
CA VAL A 185 0.91 -3.14 -4.80
C VAL A 185 -0.52 -3.43 -4.34
N LEU A 186 -1.07 -4.61 -4.70
CA LEU A 186 -2.37 -5.06 -4.18
C LEU A 186 -2.36 -5.20 -2.66
N GLY A 187 -1.26 -5.71 -2.11
CA GLY A 187 -1.04 -5.85 -0.67
C GLY A 187 -1.24 -4.52 0.02
N ALA A 188 -0.53 -3.48 -0.38
CA ALA A 188 -0.70 -2.15 0.22
C ALA A 188 -2.14 -1.64 0.18
N ILE A 189 -2.88 -1.92 -0.90
CA ILE A 189 -4.24 -1.41 -1.07
C ILE A 189 -5.31 -2.24 -0.35
N LEU A 190 -5.11 -3.56 -0.26
CA LEU A 190 -6.11 -4.50 0.27
C LEU A 190 -5.80 -4.96 1.69
N VAL A 191 -4.53 -5.13 2.02
CA VAL A 191 -4.06 -5.61 3.33
C VAL A 191 -4.16 -4.50 4.37
N GLU A 192 -3.84 -3.25 4.02
CA GLU A 192 -3.91 -2.15 5.00
C GLU A 192 -5.34 -1.97 5.58
N PRO A 193 -6.42 -1.89 4.78
CA PRO A 193 -7.79 -1.87 5.32
C PRO A 193 -8.14 -3.11 6.15
N MET A 194 -7.64 -4.28 5.75
CA MET A 194 -7.85 -5.53 6.48
C MET A 194 -7.15 -5.51 7.85
N LEU A 195 -5.89 -5.11 7.91
CA LEU A 195 -5.12 -4.98 9.15
C LEU A 195 -5.76 -3.94 10.08
N GLN A 196 -6.24 -2.82 9.54
CA GLN A 196 -6.97 -1.83 10.32
C GLN A 196 -8.26 -2.41 10.92
N ALA A 197 -9.02 -3.19 10.15
CA ALA A 197 -10.23 -3.86 10.65
C ALA A 197 -9.90 -4.90 11.73
N LEU A 198 -8.86 -5.73 11.52
CA LEU A 198 -8.39 -6.70 12.50
C LEU A 198 -7.95 -6.03 13.80
N HIS A 199 -7.20 -4.92 13.71
CA HIS A 199 -6.76 -4.17 14.88
C HIS A 199 -7.95 -3.63 15.67
N ARG A 200 -8.98 -3.08 14.99
CA ARG A 200 -10.20 -2.58 15.65
C ARG A 200 -10.99 -3.70 16.32
N LEU A 201 -11.17 -4.85 15.64
CA LEU A 201 -11.83 -6.01 16.23
C LEU A 201 -11.08 -6.55 17.45
N ALA A 202 -9.74 -6.56 17.42
CA ALA A 202 -8.93 -6.94 18.56
C ALA A 202 -9.07 -5.96 19.74
N GLN A 203 -9.18 -4.65 19.45
CA GLN A 203 -9.47 -3.64 20.47
C GLN A 203 -10.87 -3.81 21.07
N GLU A 204 -11.88 -4.15 20.25
CA GLU A 204 -13.24 -4.44 20.72
C GLU A 204 -13.25 -5.65 21.67
N GLU A 205 -12.61 -6.75 21.27
CA GLU A 205 -12.48 -7.96 22.09
C GLU A 205 -11.76 -7.69 23.40
N GLU A 206 -10.60 -7.02 23.36
CA GLU A 206 -9.81 -6.75 24.56
C GLU A 206 -10.52 -5.74 25.49
N SER A 207 -11.24 -4.77 24.93
CA SER A 207 -12.06 -3.83 25.71
C SER A 207 -13.21 -4.56 26.40
N ALA A 208 -13.91 -5.46 25.70
CA ALA A 208 -14.97 -6.27 26.28
C ALA A 208 -14.47 -7.16 27.42
N ARG A 209 -13.27 -7.75 27.28
CA ARG A 209 -12.65 -8.56 28.34
C ARG A 209 -12.27 -7.74 29.58
N ARG A 210 -11.76 -6.52 29.39
CA ARG A 210 -11.28 -5.67 30.48
C ARG A 210 -12.39 -4.92 31.21
N TYR A 211 -13.37 -4.44 30.45
CA TYR A 211 -14.35 -3.48 30.95
C TYR A 211 -15.79 -4.04 30.96
N GLY A 212 -16.02 -5.20 30.33
CA GLY A 212 -17.34 -5.77 30.15
C GLY A 212 -18.17 -4.98 29.11
N PHE A 213 -19.19 -5.65 28.57
CA PHE A 213 -20.35 -4.92 28.05
C PHE A 213 -21.16 -4.61 29.29
N GLY A 214 -21.19 -3.35 29.76
CA GLY A 214 -21.80 -2.99 31.05
C GLY A 214 -23.12 -3.71 31.31
N ASP A 215 -23.34 -4.13 32.56
CA ASP A 215 -24.50 -4.91 32.99
C ASP A 215 -25.79 -4.34 32.36
N GLN A 216 -26.46 -5.15 31.55
CA GLN A 216 -27.84 -4.89 31.15
C GLN A 216 -28.72 -5.17 32.38
N GLU A 217 -28.90 -4.15 33.23
CA GLU A 217 -30.04 -4.09 34.17
C GLU A 217 -31.35 -3.83 33.42
#